data_AF-A0A7W2SE95-F1
#
_entry.id   AF-A0A7W2SE95-F1
#
_cell.length_a   1.000
_cell.length_b   1.000
_cell.length_c   1.000
_cell.angle_alpha   90.00
_cell.angle_beta   90.00
_cell.angle_gamma   90.00
#
_symmetry.space_group_name_H-M   'P 1'
#
loop_
_entity.id
_entity.type
_entity.pdbx_description
1 polymer ?
#
loop_
_entity_poly.entity_id
_entity_poly.type
_entity_poly.pdbx_seq_one_letter_code
_entity_poly.pdbx_strand_id
1 'polypeptide(L)'
;MKRIMLSSLMLILLCASFLATAGKKHCQDYRQKLDNIQAQQRQANTHKRSHSLSSKAAKARDRWWRCETGKLKAKAKAKSKSKREKKSKQKPANKKTKNKTHSQSAALKLHKNSQALVPFASHNPLVIRSKYQGEKLRAWLIFYQPAKKCARPKSLQHFALCIEDKRSQQTEFEKSY
;
A
#
# COMPACT_ATOMS: atom_id res chain seq x y z
N MET A 1 44.99 -30.21 3.75
CA MET A 1 44.15 -29.73 4.88
C MET A 1 43.19 -28.61 4.50
N LYS A 2 43.62 -27.48 3.89
CA LYS A 2 42.71 -26.38 3.48
C LYS A 2 41.52 -26.80 2.60
N ARG A 3 41.72 -27.70 1.63
CA ARG A 3 40.64 -28.20 0.75
C ARG A 3 39.59 -29.05 1.48
N ILE A 4 40.01 -29.82 2.49
CA ILE A 4 39.13 -30.67 3.32
C ILE A 4 38.31 -29.81 4.30
N MET A 5 38.93 -28.75 4.83
CA MET A 5 38.23 -27.77 5.66
C MET A 5 37.19 -26.98 4.86
N LEU A 6 37.50 -26.63 3.61
CA LEU A 6 36.58 -25.90 2.72
C LEU A 6 35.36 -26.75 2.33
N SER A 7 35.56 -28.04 2.04
CA SER A 7 34.47 -28.97 1.72
C SER A 7 33.57 -29.25 2.92
N SER A 8 34.15 -29.35 4.13
CA SER A 8 33.38 -29.52 5.37
C SER A 8 32.52 -28.29 5.69
N LEU A 9 33.06 -27.09 5.51
CA LEU A 9 32.33 -25.84 5.75
C LEU A 9 31.13 -25.68 4.80
N MET A 10 31.29 -26.03 3.52
CA MET A 10 30.20 -26.02 2.53
C MET A 10 29.10 -27.03 2.86
N LEU A 11 29.45 -28.21 3.39
CA LEU A 11 28.49 -29.23 3.77
C LEU A 11 27.64 -28.81 4.98
N ILE A 12 28.26 -28.16 5.97
CA ILE A 12 27.56 -27.61 7.15
C ILE A 12 26.60 -26.48 6.74
N LEU A 13 27.02 -25.63 5.79
CA LEU A 13 26.18 -24.56 5.25
C LEU A 13 24.95 -25.11 4.49
N LEU A 14 25.10 -26.24 3.78
CA LEU A 14 23.99 -26.94 3.14
C LEU A 14 23.00 -27.53 4.15
N CYS A 15 23.48 -28.16 5.23
CA CYS A 15 22.61 -28.79 6.23
C CYS A 15 21.78 -27.77 7.03
N ALA A 16 22.30 -26.56 7.27
CA ALA A 16 21.59 -25.50 7.97
C ALA A 16 20.40 -24.91 7.19
N SER A 17 20.36 -25.09 5.86
CA SER A 17 19.27 -24.57 5.02
C SER A 17 17.97 -25.37 5.10
N PHE A 18 18.02 -26.62 5.58
CA PHE A 18 16.87 -27.52 5.67
C PHE A 18 16.11 -27.47 7.01
N LEU A 19 16.56 -26.68 7.97
CA LEU A 19 15.88 -26.52 9.27
C LEU A 19 14.65 -25.57 9.16
N ALA A 20 13.84 -25.74 8.12
CA ALA A 20 12.63 -24.96 7.89
C ALA A 20 11.38 -25.79 8.23
N THR A 21 10.91 -25.59 9.46
CA THR A 21 9.50 -25.71 9.91
C THR A 21 8.78 -27.02 9.61
N ALA A 22 9.01 -28.06 10.43
CA ALA A 22 8.02 -29.11 10.63
C ALA A 22 6.84 -28.55 11.47
N GLY A 23 5.91 -27.84 10.82
CA GLY A 23 4.65 -27.43 11.42
C GLY A 23 3.83 -28.66 11.85
N LYS A 24 3.09 -28.55 12.96
CA LYS A 24 2.29 -29.67 13.51
C LYS A 24 1.39 -30.25 12.41
N LYS A 25 1.40 -31.58 12.19
CA LYS A 25 0.67 -32.24 11.08
C LYS A 25 -0.79 -31.77 10.90
N HIS A 26 -1.50 -31.49 12.00
CA HIS A 26 -2.88 -30.98 11.97
C HIS A 26 -3.08 -29.55 11.39
N CYS A 27 -2.00 -28.76 11.23
CA CYS A 27 -2.06 -27.41 10.66
C CYS A 27 -1.74 -27.38 9.16
N GLN A 28 -1.34 -28.51 8.58
CA GLN A 28 -0.95 -28.62 7.17
C GLN A 28 -2.10 -28.23 6.23
N ASP A 29 -3.34 -28.59 6.55
CA ASP A 29 -4.50 -28.20 5.75
C ASP A 29 -4.68 -26.68 5.66
N TYR A 30 -4.44 -25.95 6.76
CA TYR A 30 -4.49 -24.49 6.76
C TYR A 30 -3.34 -23.89 5.96
N ARG A 31 -2.18 -24.55 5.95
CA ARG A 31 -1.03 -24.13 5.17
C ARG A 31 -1.26 -24.34 3.67
N GLN A 32 -1.71 -25.52 3.26
CA GLN A 32 -2.06 -25.81 1.86
C GLN A 32 -3.10 -24.83 1.32
N LYS A 33 -4.10 -24.45 2.14
CA LYS A 33 -5.07 -23.43 1.77
C LYS A 33 -4.44 -22.05 1.52
N LEU A 34 -3.48 -21.64 2.35
CA LEU A 34 -2.76 -20.39 2.15
C LEU A 34 -1.93 -20.45 0.85
N ASP A 35 -1.23 -21.57 0.63
CA ASP A 35 -0.39 -21.77 -0.55
C ASP A 35 -1.22 -21.77 -1.85
N ASN A 36 -2.41 -22.37 -1.84
CA ASN A 36 -3.34 -22.32 -2.98
C ASN A 36 -3.76 -20.87 -3.31
N ILE A 37 -4.10 -20.07 -2.29
CA ILE A 37 -4.46 -18.66 -2.51
C ILE A 37 -3.24 -17.88 -3.04
N GLN A 38 -2.03 -18.14 -2.55
CA GLN A 38 -0.81 -17.51 -3.04
C GLN A 38 -0.50 -17.92 -4.49
N ALA A 39 -0.71 -19.18 -4.86
CA ALA A 39 -0.59 -19.64 -6.23
C ALA A 39 -1.57 -18.89 -7.16
N GLN A 40 -2.82 -18.70 -6.72
CA GLN A 40 -3.80 -17.89 -7.45
C GLN A 40 -3.37 -16.43 -7.57
N GLN A 41 -2.68 -15.86 -6.58
CA GLN A 41 -2.16 -14.48 -6.65
C GLN A 41 -1.03 -14.31 -7.66
N ARG A 42 -0.25 -15.36 -7.95
CA ARG A 42 0.82 -15.33 -8.97
C ARG A 42 0.28 -15.33 -10.41
N GLN A 43 -0.98 -15.69 -10.60
CA GLN A 43 -1.64 -15.65 -11.92
C GLN A 43 -2.10 -14.23 -12.27
N ALA A 44 -2.28 -13.95 -13.56
CA ALA A 44 -2.87 -12.70 -14.02
C ALA A 44 -4.31 -12.57 -13.49
N ASN A 45 -4.57 -11.49 -12.76
CA ASN A 45 -5.86 -11.24 -12.12
C ASN A 45 -6.30 -9.79 -12.35
N THR A 46 -7.62 -9.58 -12.42
CA THR A 46 -8.19 -8.23 -12.38
C THR A 46 -7.97 -7.60 -11.01
N HIS A 47 -7.89 -6.26 -10.94
CA HIS A 47 -7.66 -5.52 -9.69
C HIS A 47 -8.64 -5.94 -8.57
N LYS A 48 -9.93 -6.08 -8.89
CA LYS A 48 -10.96 -6.53 -7.94
C LYS A 48 -10.69 -7.94 -7.42
N ARG A 49 -10.26 -8.86 -8.29
CA ARG A 49 -9.92 -10.24 -7.92
C ARG A 49 -8.67 -10.29 -7.05
N SER A 50 -7.63 -9.52 -7.39
CA SER A 50 -6.41 -9.40 -6.58
C SER A 50 -6.70 -8.91 -5.16
N HIS A 51 -7.53 -7.88 -5.02
CA HIS A 51 -7.95 -7.38 -3.69
C HIS A 51 -8.73 -8.44 -2.89
N SER A 52 -9.64 -9.15 -3.55
CA SER A 52 -10.39 -10.26 -2.93
C SER A 52 -9.44 -11.38 -2.46
N LEU A 53 -8.50 -11.81 -3.30
CA LEU A 53 -7.50 -12.83 -2.96
C LEU A 53 -6.61 -12.38 -1.80
N SER A 54 -6.19 -11.11 -1.76
CA SER A 54 -5.43 -10.53 -0.64
C SER A 54 -6.19 -10.66 0.69
N SER A 55 -7.48 -10.30 0.71
CA SER A 55 -8.31 -10.46 1.91
C SER A 55 -8.46 -11.92 2.36
N LYS A 56 -8.54 -12.86 1.40
CA LYS A 56 -8.62 -14.30 1.68
C LYS A 56 -7.29 -14.84 2.20
N ALA A 57 -6.17 -14.41 1.63
CA ALA A 57 -4.83 -14.78 2.06
C ALA A 57 -4.57 -14.33 3.51
N ALA A 58 -4.94 -13.09 3.86
CA ALA A 58 -4.81 -12.58 5.22
C ALA A 58 -5.58 -13.45 6.23
N LYS A 59 -6.83 -13.81 5.92
CA LYS A 59 -7.66 -14.69 6.77
C LYS A 59 -7.10 -16.11 6.86
N ALA A 60 -6.59 -16.67 5.76
CA ALA A 60 -6.00 -18.00 5.75
C ALA A 60 -4.70 -18.04 6.57
N ARG A 61 -3.85 -17.01 6.43
CA ARG A 61 -2.61 -16.85 7.20
C ARG A 61 -2.87 -16.73 8.69
N ASP A 62 -3.82 -15.89 9.09
CA ASP A 62 -4.21 -15.73 10.49
C ASP A 62 -4.71 -17.06 11.09
N ARG A 63 -5.52 -17.84 10.35
CA ARG A 63 -5.95 -19.16 10.80
C ARG A 63 -4.82 -20.16 10.95
N TRP A 64 -3.94 -20.24 9.95
CA TRP A 64 -2.76 -21.11 9.99
C TRP A 64 -1.87 -20.73 11.18
N TRP A 65 -1.60 -19.43 11.39
CA TRP A 65 -0.80 -18.94 12.50
C TRP A 65 -1.41 -19.26 13.88
N ARG A 66 -2.74 -19.12 14.01
CA ARG A 66 -3.45 -19.52 15.23
C ARG A 66 -3.41 -21.03 15.46
N CYS A 67 -3.40 -21.83 14.40
CA CYS A 67 -3.24 -23.28 14.50
C CYS A 67 -1.84 -23.62 15.06
N GLU A 68 -0.78 -23.05 14.47
CA GLU A 68 0.60 -23.29 14.92
C GLU A 68 0.80 -22.90 16.39
N THR A 69 0.31 -21.72 16.77
CA THR A 69 0.39 -21.19 18.14
C THR A 69 -0.57 -21.85 19.14
N GLY A 70 -1.41 -22.80 18.71
CA GLY A 70 -2.38 -23.49 19.56
C GLY A 70 -3.56 -22.63 20.02
N LYS A 71 -3.72 -21.42 19.47
CA LYS A 71 -4.79 -20.46 19.78
C LYS A 71 -6.02 -20.61 18.88
N LEU A 72 -6.13 -21.74 18.18
CA LEU A 72 -7.28 -22.01 17.32
C LEU A 72 -8.48 -22.32 18.20
N LYS A 73 -9.44 -21.38 18.29
CA LYS A 73 -10.72 -21.64 18.96
C LYS A 73 -11.36 -22.86 18.31
N ALA A 74 -11.71 -23.87 19.11
CA ALA A 74 -12.46 -25.02 18.64
C ALA A 74 -13.68 -24.51 17.87
N LYS A 75 -13.90 -25.03 16.66
CA LYS A 75 -15.16 -24.76 15.97
C LYS A 75 -16.26 -25.30 16.87
N ALA A 76 -16.99 -24.42 17.55
CA ALA A 76 -18.31 -24.78 18.06
C ALA A 76 -19.04 -25.41 16.88
N LYS A 77 -19.49 -26.67 17.03
CA LYS A 77 -20.26 -27.37 16.01
C LYS A 77 -21.48 -26.49 15.71
N ALA A 78 -21.39 -25.68 14.66
CA ALA A 78 -22.50 -24.89 14.19
C ALA A 78 -23.52 -25.89 13.70
N LYS A 79 -24.55 -26.14 14.52
CA LYS A 79 -25.75 -26.87 14.11
C LYS A 79 -26.19 -26.28 12.78
N SER A 80 -26.27 -27.11 11.75
CA SER A 80 -26.87 -26.75 10.48
C SER A 80 -28.30 -26.26 10.77
N LYS A 81 -28.51 -24.94 10.72
CA LYS A 81 -29.86 -24.41 10.51
C LYS A 81 -29.95 -24.02 9.06
N SER A 82 -30.72 -24.85 8.36
CA SER A 82 -31.02 -24.72 6.96
C SER A 82 -31.58 -23.33 6.65
N LYS A 83 -31.26 -22.91 5.44
CA LYS A 83 -31.81 -21.78 4.74
C LYS A 83 -33.34 -21.92 4.69
N ARG A 84 -34.08 -21.08 5.43
CA ARG A 84 -35.49 -20.83 5.14
C ARG A 84 -35.73 -19.33 5.17
N GLU A 85 -35.98 -18.81 3.98
CA GLU A 85 -36.40 -17.44 3.75
C GLU A 85 -37.63 -17.12 4.61
N LYS A 86 -37.56 -16.02 5.36
CA LYS A 86 -38.75 -15.29 5.78
C LYS A 86 -38.59 -13.85 5.32
N LYS A 87 -39.20 -13.57 4.16
CA LYS A 87 -39.75 -12.27 3.81
C LYS A 87 -40.53 -11.75 5.02
N SER A 88 -40.03 -10.71 5.66
CA SER A 88 -40.81 -9.88 6.57
C SER A 88 -40.51 -8.43 6.23
N LYS A 89 -41.53 -7.75 5.74
CA LYS A 89 -41.54 -6.36 5.32
C LYS A 89 -41.16 -5.48 6.51
N GLN A 90 -39.95 -4.92 6.52
CA GLN A 90 -39.62 -3.80 7.40
C GLN A 90 -39.87 -2.50 6.63
N LYS A 91 -40.90 -1.77 7.08
CA LYS A 91 -41.19 -0.39 6.69
C LYS A 91 -39.98 0.50 7.02
N PRO A 92 -39.62 1.50 6.19
CA PRO A 92 -38.53 2.41 6.52
C PRO A 92 -38.97 3.39 7.60
N ALA A 93 -38.44 3.22 8.82
CA ALA A 93 -38.56 4.21 9.88
C ALA A 93 -37.60 5.36 9.59
N ASN A 94 -38.17 6.48 9.16
CA ASN A 94 -37.53 7.76 8.92
C ASN A 94 -36.91 8.31 10.23
N LYS A 95 -35.60 8.13 10.44
CA LYS A 95 -34.86 8.81 11.52
C LYS A 95 -34.06 9.95 10.94
N LYS A 96 -34.60 11.15 11.16
CA LYS A 96 -34.07 12.47 10.84
C LYS A 96 -32.63 12.62 11.37
N THR A 97 -31.73 12.90 10.46
CA THR A 97 -30.37 13.40 10.69
C THR A 97 -30.46 14.79 11.32
N LYS A 98 -30.11 14.92 12.62
CA LYS A 98 -29.87 16.24 13.22
C LYS A 98 -28.42 16.63 12.92
N ASN A 99 -28.24 17.46 11.89
CA ASN A 99 -27.02 18.20 11.67
C ASN A 99 -26.85 19.22 12.80
N LYS A 100 -25.88 19.01 13.70
CA LYS A 100 -25.35 20.10 14.53
C LYS A 100 -24.19 20.74 13.78
N THR A 101 -24.50 21.81 13.09
CA THR A 101 -23.60 22.93 12.83
C THR A 101 -23.07 23.42 14.18
N HIS A 102 -21.78 23.23 14.45
CA HIS A 102 -21.09 24.07 15.42
C HIS A 102 -20.23 25.04 14.65
N SER A 103 -20.82 26.21 14.46
CA SER A 103 -20.15 27.45 14.09
C SER A 103 -18.98 27.69 15.04
N GLN A 104 -17.90 28.14 14.41
CA GLN A 104 -16.66 28.62 14.99
C GLN A 104 -16.94 29.87 15.83
N SER A 105 -16.37 29.95 17.03
CA SER A 105 -15.84 31.21 17.56
C SER A 105 -14.92 30.97 18.77
N ALA A 106 -13.69 31.43 18.58
CA ALA A 106 -12.81 32.07 19.55
C ALA A 106 -12.58 31.43 20.95
N ALA A 107 -11.43 30.77 21.09
CA ALA A 107 -10.44 31.17 22.11
C ALA A 107 -9.07 30.61 21.71
N LEU A 108 -8.26 31.43 21.05
CA LEU A 108 -6.84 31.20 20.82
C LEU A 108 -6.13 31.17 22.18
N LYS A 109 -5.97 29.98 22.77
CA LYS A 109 -4.94 29.76 23.78
C LYS A 109 -3.62 29.56 23.04
N LEU A 110 -2.86 30.66 22.92
CA LEU A 110 -1.51 30.68 22.39
C LEU A 110 -0.59 29.93 23.37
N HIS A 111 -0.46 28.62 23.18
CA HIS A 111 0.58 27.85 23.85
C HIS A 111 1.91 28.17 23.15
N LYS A 112 2.72 29.04 23.76
CA LYS A 112 4.13 29.21 23.37
C LYS A 112 4.84 27.86 23.58
N ASN A 113 5.71 27.52 22.62
CA ASN A 113 6.49 26.29 22.53
C ASN A 113 5.70 25.00 22.27
N SER A 114 5.20 24.88 21.05
CA SER A 114 5.39 23.64 20.31
C SER A 114 6.07 24.00 19.00
N GLN A 115 7.35 23.64 18.86
CA GLN A 115 7.91 23.51 17.51
C GLN A 115 6.96 22.57 16.78
N ALA A 116 6.26 23.08 15.77
CA ALA A 116 5.44 22.25 14.92
C ALA A 116 6.36 21.14 14.41
N LEU A 117 6.11 19.89 14.84
CA LEU A 117 6.81 18.74 14.29
C LEU A 117 6.36 18.60 12.84
N VAL A 118 6.98 19.38 11.96
CA VAL A 118 6.90 19.17 10.52
C VAL A 118 7.55 17.82 10.27
N PRO A 119 6.85 16.86 9.67
CA PRO A 119 7.29 15.46 9.57
C PRO A 119 8.59 15.26 8.78
N PHE A 120 9.19 16.34 8.23
CA PHE A 120 10.41 16.32 7.42
C PHE A 120 11.40 17.43 7.81
N ALA A 121 11.58 17.74 9.11
CA ALA A 121 12.68 18.60 9.57
C ALA A 121 14.03 17.85 9.54
N SER A 122 14.53 17.51 8.34
CA SER A 122 15.91 17.01 8.21
C SER A 122 16.89 18.18 8.14
N HIS A 123 18.03 18.06 8.81
CA HIS A 123 19.16 19.00 8.71
C HIS A 123 19.97 18.80 7.42
N ASN A 124 19.62 17.78 6.63
CA ASN A 124 20.25 17.53 5.33
C ASN A 124 19.81 18.60 4.34
N PRO A 125 20.73 19.09 3.47
CA PRO A 125 20.35 20.02 2.42
C PRO A 125 19.31 19.38 1.50
N LEU A 126 18.23 20.11 1.22
CA LEU A 126 17.20 19.69 0.27
C LEU A 126 17.79 19.67 -1.15
N VAL A 127 18.24 18.49 -1.61
CA VAL A 127 18.79 18.33 -2.97
C VAL A 127 17.64 18.19 -3.95
N ILE A 128 17.23 19.30 -4.57
CA ILE A 128 16.26 19.29 -5.68
C ILE A 128 16.98 18.79 -6.93
N ARG A 129 16.62 17.57 -7.38
CA ARG A 129 17.14 16.99 -8.63
C ARG A 129 16.31 17.50 -9.82
N SER A 130 16.65 18.66 -10.35
CA SER A 130 16.06 19.24 -11.56
C SER A 130 17.01 19.18 -12.76
N LYS A 131 16.46 19.25 -13.99
CA LYS A 131 17.24 19.27 -15.24
C LYS A 131 18.18 20.48 -15.30
N TYR A 132 17.72 21.64 -14.85
CA TYR A 132 18.51 22.87 -14.75
C TYR A 132 18.79 23.20 -13.29
N GLN A 133 19.91 23.86 -13.02
CA GLN A 133 20.33 24.30 -11.69
C GLN A 133 20.66 25.80 -11.69
N GLY A 134 20.69 26.42 -10.51
CA GLY A 134 21.09 27.82 -10.35
C GLY A 134 20.21 28.81 -11.11
N GLU A 135 20.84 29.74 -11.83
CA GLU A 135 20.14 30.79 -12.57
C GLU A 135 19.37 30.26 -13.76
N LYS A 136 19.88 29.23 -14.46
CA LYS A 136 19.16 28.57 -15.55
C LYS A 136 17.85 27.97 -15.07
N LEU A 137 17.78 27.47 -13.83
CA LEU A 137 16.53 27.01 -13.24
C LEU A 137 15.56 28.18 -12.99
N ARG A 138 16.04 29.31 -12.47
CA ARG A 138 15.19 30.50 -12.26
C ARG A 138 14.64 31.01 -13.58
N ALA A 139 15.48 31.13 -14.61
CA ALA A 139 15.09 31.53 -15.94
C ALA A 139 14.08 30.55 -16.56
N TRP A 140 14.31 29.23 -16.41
CA TRP A 140 13.36 28.21 -16.84
C TRP A 140 12.00 28.33 -16.14
N LEU A 141 11.97 28.62 -14.83
CA LEU A 141 10.72 28.78 -14.08
C LEU A 141 9.94 30.04 -14.48
N ILE A 142 10.64 31.08 -14.93
CA ILE A 142 10.02 32.31 -15.46
C ILE A 142 9.47 32.07 -16.87
N PHE A 143 10.25 31.36 -17.70
CA PHE A 143 9.92 31.05 -19.08
C PHE A 143 8.76 30.04 -19.20
N TYR A 144 8.82 28.95 -18.44
CA TYR A 144 7.87 27.85 -18.53
C TYR A 144 6.55 28.18 -17.84
N GLN A 145 5.50 28.40 -18.63
CA GLN A 145 4.15 28.70 -18.12
C GLN A 145 3.15 27.63 -18.56
N PRO A 146 2.96 26.56 -17.75
CA PRO A 146 2.01 25.52 -18.09
C PRO A 146 0.57 26.03 -17.99
N ALA A 147 -0.27 25.61 -18.94
CA ALA A 147 -1.71 25.83 -18.85
C ALA A 147 -2.28 25.21 -17.56
N LYS A 148 -3.30 25.82 -16.96
CA LYS A 148 -3.95 25.31 -15.72
C LYS A 148 -4.43 23.86 -15.84
N LYS A 149 -4.75 23.40 -17.05
CA LYS A 149 -5.15 22.02 -17.35
C LYS A 149 -4.02 21.01 -17.12
N CYS A 150 -2.76 21.44 -17.22
CA CYS A 150 -1.57 20.60 -17.03
C CYS A 150 -1.16 20.46 -15.56
N ALA A 151 -1.63 21.33 -14.66
CA ALA A 151 -1.43 21.16 -13.23
C ALA A 151 -2.18 19.92 -12.70
N ARG A 152 -3.35 19.61 -13.28
CA ARG A 152 -4.15 18.43 -12.93
C ARG A 152 -4.89 17.89 -14.16
N PRO A 153 -4.22 17.10 -15.02
CA PRO A 153 -4.84 16.57 -16.22
C PRO A 153 -5.95 15.57 -15.88
N LYS A 154 -7.10 15.71 -16.55
CA LYS A 154 -8.29 14.87 -16.32
C LYS A 154 -8.24 13.51 -17.04
N SER A 155 -7.41 13.39 -18.07
CA SER A 155 -7.23 12.16 -18.84
C SER A 155 -5.78 11.93 -19.20
N LEU A 156 -5.44 10.68 -19.54
CA LEU A 156 -4.09 10.31 -19.99
C LEU A 156 -3.69 11.05 -21.27
N GLN A 157 -4.64 11.29 -22.17
CA GLN A 157 -4.39 12.07 -23.39
C GLN A 157 -4.00 13.51 -23.07
N HIS A 158 -4.71 14.17 -22.14
CA HIS A 158 -4.35 15.52 -21.71
C HIS A 158 -2.98 15.54 -21.01
N PHE A 159 -2.67 14.50 -20.23
CA PHE A 159 -1.34 14.35 -19.63
C PHE A 159 -0.25 14.25 -20.70
N ALA A 160 -0.43 13.40 -21.72
CA ALA A 160 0.54 13.25 -22.81
C ALA A 160 0.77 14.57 -23.54
N LEU A 161 -0.30 15.30 -23.88
CA LEU A 161 -0.20 16.62 -24.52
C LEU A 161 0.62 17.61 -23.68
N CYS A 162 0.38 17.67 -22.36
CA CYS A 162 1.13 18.55 -21.47
C CYS A 162 2.61 18.19 -21.36
N ILE A 163 2.96 16.91 -21.48
CA ILE A 163 4.36 16.47 -21.47
C ILE A 163 5.07 16.88 -22.77
N GLU A 164 4.42 16.71 -23.92
CA GLU A 164 5.00 17.12 -25.20
C GLU A 164 5.13 18.64 -25.31
N ASP A 165 4.11 19.40 -24.86
CA ASP A 165 4.18 20.86 -24.77
C ASP A 165 5.36 21.33 -23.90
N LYS A 166 5.53 20.72 -22.72
CA LYS A 166 6.69 20.98 -21.87
C LYS A 166 8.01 20.70 -22.58
N ARG A 167 8.12 19.62 -23.37
CA ARG A 167 9.33 19.31 -24.14
C ARG A 167 9.59 20.34 -25.24
N SER A 168 8.56 20.78 -25.97
CA SER A 168 8.69 21.84 -26.98
C SER A 168 9.25 23.11 -26.36
N GLN A 169 8.65 23.58 -25.27
CA GLN A 169 9.10 24.77 -24.55
C GLN A 169 10.52 24.60 -23.99
N GLN A 170 10.90 23.39 -23.55
CA GLN A 170 12.29 23.11 -23.15
C GLN A 170 13.26 23.29 -24.32
N THR A 171 12.93 22.79 -25.51
CA THR A 171 13.80 22.95 -26.68
C THR A 171 13.90 24.41 -27.13
N GLU A 172 12.82 25.18 -27.02
CA GLU A 172 12.82 26.62 -27.34
C GLU A 172 13.63 27.43 -26.32
N PHE A 173 13.49 27.10 -25.03
CA PHE A 173 14.30 27.69 -23.98
C PHE A 173 15.78 27.37 -24.16
N GLU A 174 16.13 26.13 -24.49
CA GLU A 174 17.54 25.74 -24.75
C GLU A 174 18.14 26.38 -26.00
N LYS A 175 17.32 26.82 -26.96
CA LYS A 175 17.80 27.61 -28.12
C LYS A 175 18.07 29.07 -27.76
N SER A 176 17.36 29.62 -26.78
CA SER A 176 17.44 31.03 -26.38
C SER A 176 18.34 31.29 -25.17
N TYR A 177 18.68 30.24 -24.40
CA TYR A 177 19.54 30.27 -23.21
C TYR A 177 20.79 29.40 -23.38
#